data_AF-A0A5H2XNM5-F1
#
_entry.id   AF-A0A5H2XNM5-F1
#
_cell.length_a   1.000
_cell.length_b   1.000
_cell.length_c   1.000
_cell.angle_alpha   90.00
_cell.angle_beta   90.00
_cell.angle_gamma   90.00
#
_symmetry.space_group_name_H-M   'P 1'
#
loop_
_entity.id
_entity.type
_entity.pdbx_description
1 polymer ?
#
loop_
_entity_poly.entity_id
_entity_poly.type
_entity_poly.pdbx_seq_one_letter_code
_entity_poly.pdbx_strand_id
1 'polypeptide(L)'
;MEAELEMIEKNETWELVKRPSDKPIVGVKWIFKVKLNLDGSVQKNKARLVAKGYTQKPGIDFNETFAPVARLDTVRTLIALAAQKRWKLFQLDVKSAFLNGVLQEEVYVDQPPGFVVQDKEDRVYRLKKALYGLKQAPRAWYEEINSYFTAAGFQKSPSEATLYVKAAESGILIVSLYVDDIIYTGSSEELVMSFKTEMMKRYEMTDLGLLHHFLGLGVIQAEPYIFLHQKKYARTLLDKFGLKTVKQYQLH
;
A
#
# COMPACT_ATOMS: atom_id res chain seq x y z
N MET A 1 -19.92 2.87 -3.51
CA MET A 1 -19.49 2.12 -4.71
C MET A 1 -19.11 3.11 -5.79
N GLU A 2 -19.93 4.12 -6.06
CA GLU A 2 -19.63 5.26 -6.95
C GLU A 2 -18.25 5.88 -6.69
N ALA A 3 -17.95 6.31 -5.46
CA ALA A 3 -16.63 6.86 -5.13
C ALA A 3 -15.43 5.94 -5.43
N GLU A 4 -15.62 4.61 -5.48
CA GLU A 4 -14.57 3.68 -5.91
C GLU A 4 -14.47 3.65 -7.43
N LEU A 5 -15.60 3.65 -8.16
CA LEU A 5 -15.61 3.72 -9.62
C LEU A 5 -15.02 5.05 -10.11
N GLU A 6 -15.39 6.18 -9.50
CA GLU A 6 -14.78 7.49 -9.78
C GLU A 6 -13.26 7.44 -9.63
N MET A 7 -12.74 6.74 -8.61
CA MET A 7 -11.31 6.56 -8.43
C MET A 7 -10.70 5.68 -9.54
N ILE A 8 -11.37 4.61 -9.94
CA ILE A 8 -10.90 3.72 -11.01
C ILE A 8 -10.87 4.46 -12.36
N GLU A 9 -11.91 5.23 -12.67
CA GLU A 9 -12.01 6.06 -13.88
C GLU A 9 -11.02 7.22 -13.88
N LYS A 10 -10.87 7.95 -12.75
CA LYS A 10 -9.86 9.00 -12.58
C LYS A 10 -8.43 8.49 -12.82
N ASN A 11 -8.17 7.24 -12.44
CA ASN A 11 -6.88 6.60 -12.67
C ASN A 11 -6.73 6.01 -14.09
N GLU A 12 -7.75 6.13 -14.95
CA GLU A 12 -7.78 5.52 -16.29
C GLU A 12 -7.44 4.02 -16.25
N THR A 13 -7.93 3.34 -15.21
CA THR A 13 -7.53 1.95 -14.91
C THR A 13 -7.99 0.99 -16.00
N TRP A 14 -9.07 1.30 -16.70
CA TRP A 14 -9.68 0.41 -17.68
C TRP A 14 -10.35 1.17 -18.82
N GLU A 15 -10.83 0.43 -19.81
CA GLU A 15 -11.67 0.95 -20.89
C GLU A 15 -12.74 -0.08 -21.29
N LEU A 16 -13.95 0.39 -21.60
CA LEU A 16 -15.06 -0.48 -21.99
C LEU A 16 -14.94 -0.88 -23.46
N VAL A 17 -14.79 -2.17 -23.73
CA VAL A 17 -14.54 -2.73 -25.07
C VAL A 17 -15.52 -3.85 -25.41
N LYS A 18 -15.58 -4.22 -26.69
CA LYS A 18 -16.31 -5.42 -27.10
C LYS A 18 -15.66 -6.65 -26.48
N ARG A 19 -16.46 -7.60 -26.02
CA ARG A 19 -15.97 -8.85 -25.43
C ARG A 19 -15.10 -9.62 -26.43
N PRO A 20 -13.85 -9.96 -26.08
CA PRO A 20 -13.00 -10.81 -26.92
C PRO A 20 -13.55 -12.24 -26.97
N SER A 21 -13.38 -12.91 -28.11
CA SER A 21 -13.82 -14.30 -28.33
C SER A 21 -12.81 -15.34 -27.85
N ASP A 22 -11.55 -14.96 -27.75
CA ASP A 22 -10.38 -15.83 -27.57
C ASP A 22 -9.68 -15.63 -26.22
N LYS A 23 -10.19 -14.73 -25.36
CA LYS A 23 -9.59 -14.38 -24.08
C LYS A 23 -10.54 -14.66 -22.91
N PRO A 24 -10.02 -15.16 -21.77
CA PRO A 24 -10.81 -15.30 -20.57
C PRO A 24 -11.24 -13.94 -20.02
N ILE A 25 -12.41 -13.89 -19.40
CA ILE A 25 -12.90 -12.72 -18.68
C ILE A 25 -12.84 -13.01 -17.18
N VAL A 26 -12.15 -12.16 -16.43
CA VAL A 26 -12.03 -12.28 -14.98
C VAL A 26 -13.20 -11.58 -14.32
N GLY A 27 -14.05 -12.33 -13.62
CA GLY A 27 -15.18 -11.71 -12.92
C GLY A 27 -14.73 -10.77 -11.79
N VAL A 28 -15.56 -9.80 -11.46
CA VAL A 28 -15.34 -8.85 -10.36
C VAL A 28 -16.38 -9.02 -9.26
N LYS A 29 -16.09 -8.52 -8.06
CA LYS A 29 -17.03 -8.46 -6.93
C LYS A 29 -16.77 -7.24 -6.05
N TRP A 30 -17.83 -6.80 -5.38
CA TRP A 30 -17.71 -5.77 -4.35
C TRP A 30 -17.27 -6.37 -3.02
N ILE A 31 -16.28 -5.76 -2.38
CA ILE A 31 -15.87 -6.04 -1.01
C ILE A 31 -16.18 -4.82 -0.16
N PHE A 32 -16.95 -5.04 0.91
CA PHE A 32 -17.33 -3.99 1.86
C PHE A 32 -16.55 -4.14 3.16
N LYS A 33 -16.04 -3.02 3.67
CA LYS A 33 -15.32 -2.95 4.94
C LYS A 33 -15.75 -1.70 5.70
N VAL A 34 -16.21 -1.90 6.93
CA VAL A 34 -16.47 -0.80 7.85
C VAL A 34 -15.16 -0.44 8.56
N LYS A 35 -14.73 0.82 8.46
CA LYS A 35 -13.71 1.40 9.34
C LYS A 35 -14.41 1.96 10.58
N LEU A 36 -13.89 1.62 11.74
CA LEU A 36 -14.39 2.08 13.03
C LEU A 36 -13.41 3.09 13.64
N ASN A 37 -13.95 4.05 14.39
CA ASN A 37 -13.19 4.92 15.28
C ASN A 37 -12.71 4.13 16.51
N LEU A 38 -11.86 4.76 17.34
CA LEU A 38 -11.35 4.13 18.57
C LEU A 38 -12.46 3.82 19.60
N ASP A 39 -13.54 4.58 19.58
CA ASP A 39 -14.73 4.38 20.43
C ASP A 39 -15.70 3.31 19.88
N GLY A 40 -15.38 2.70 18.73
CA GLY A 40 -16.22 1.69 18.07
C GLY A 40 -17.31 2.26 17.16
N SER A 41 -17.46 3.59 17.06
CA SER A 41 -18.39 4.21 16.11
C SER A 41 -17.92 4.04 14.66
N VAL A 42 -18.85 4.09 13.70
CA VAL A 42 -18.51 3.97 12.28
C VAL A 42 -17.77 5.21 11.81
N GLN A 43 -16.50 5.05 11.43
CA GLN A 43 -15.70 6.10 10.81
C GLN A 43 -16.02 6.23 9.32
N LYS A 44 -16.03 5.11 8.59
CA LYS A 44 -16.22 5.10 7.13
C LYS A 44 -16.64 3.73 6.62
N ASN A 45 -17.66 3.70 5.77
CA ASN A 45 -17.98 2.52 4.97
C ASN A 45 -17.16 2.54 3.68
N LYS A 46 -16.31 1.53 3.48
CA LYS A 46 -15.47 1.40 2.29
C LYS A 46 -16.00 0.27 1.41
N ALA A 47 -16.24 0.57 0.14
CA ALA A 47 -16.48 -0.43 -0.90
C ALA A 47 -15.24 -0.47 -1.80
N ARG A 48 -14.82 -1.67 -2.21
CA ARG A 48 -13.75 -1.88 -3.19
C ARG A 48 -14.24 -2.83 -4.26
N LEU A 49 -13.96 -2.52 -5.52
CA LEU A 49 -14.17 -3.47 -6.60
C LEU A 49 -12.93 -4.33 -6.74
N VAL A 50 -13.11 -5.65 -6.67
CA VAL A 50 -12.02 -6.61 -6.61
C VAL A 50 -12.21 -7.65 -7.70
N ALA A 51 -11.19 -7.84 -8.53
CA ALA A 51 -11.11 -8.94 -9.48
C ALA A 51 -11.04 -10.28 -8.74
N LYS A 52 -11.72 -11.30 -9.27
CA LYS A 52 -11.70 -12.66 -8.76
C LYS A 52 -10.41 -13.36 -9.17
N GLY A 53 -9.24 -12.81 -8.85
CA GLY A 53 -7.95 -13.32 -9.35
C GLY A 53 -7.60 -14.77 -8.96
N TYR A 54 -8.35 -15.39 -8.04
CA TYR A 54 -8.27 -16.84 -7.83
C TYR A 54 -8.67 -17.66 -9.07
N THR A 55 -9.40 -17.07 -10.02
CA THR A 55 -9.73 -17.70 -11.32
C THR A 55 -8.62 -17.54 -12.36
N GLN A 56 -7.62 -16.68 -12.12
CA GLN A 56 -6.53 -16.44 -13.07
C GLN A 56 -5.54 -17.61 -13.13
N LYS A 57 -5.07 -17.92 -14.34
CA LYS A 57 -4.14 -19.00 -14.67
C LYS A 57 -2.77 -18.45 -15.11
N PRO A 58 -1.66 -18.97 -14.56
CA PRO A 58 -0.31 -18.65 -15.03
C PRO A 58 -0.15 -18.98 -16.52
N GLY A 59 0.59 -18.13 -17.26
CA GLY A 59 0.83 -18.27 -18.70
C GLY A 59 -0.36 -17.91 -19.58
N ILE A 60 -1.51 -17.55 -19.00
CA ILE A 60 -2.69 -17.05 -19.71
C ILE A 60 -3.01 -15.63 -19.25
N ASP A 61 -3.27 -15.45 -17.95
CA ASP A 61 -3.70 -14.17 -17.38
C ASP A 61 -2.56 -13.35 -16.76
N PHE A 62 -1.45 -14.01 -16.45
CA PHE A 62 -0.24 -13.40 -15.90
C PHE A 62 0.96 -14.32 -16.11
N ASN A 63 2.15 -13.73 -16.17
CA ASN A 63 3.41 -14.50 -16.24
C ASN A 63 4.16 -14.50 -14.90
N GLU A 64 4.21 -13.36 -14.22
CA GLU A 64 4.95 -13.21 -12.98
C GLU A 64 4.18 -12.36 -11.97
N THR A 65 4.24 -12.74 -10.69
CA THR A 65 3.45 -12.10 -9.62
C THR A 65 4.29 -11.62 -8.45
N PHE A 66 5.59 -11.88 -8.48
CA PHE A 66 6.47 -11.57 -7.36
C PHE A 66 6.59 -10.06 -7.18
N ALA A 67 6.36 -9.59 -5.96
CA ALA A 67 6.61 -8.24 -5.52
C ALA A 67 7.33 -8.30 -4.17
N PRO A 68 8.48 -7.63 -4.02
CA PRO A 68 9.19 -7.62 -2.75
C PRO A 68 8.44 -6.81 -1.71
N VAL A 69 8.68 -7.13 -0.44
CA VAL A 69 8.03 -6.47 0.69
C VAL A 69 9.10 -6.19 1.75
N ALA A 70 9.06 -5.00 2.37
CA ALA A 70 10.06 -4.65 3.38
C ALA A 70 10.06 -5.66 4.52
N ARG A 71 11.26 -6.13 4.86
CA ARG A 71 11.49 -6.98 6.02
C ARG A 71 11.40 -6.16 7.30
N LEU A 72 10.86 -6.78 8.37
CA LEU A 72 10.81 -6.16 9.69
C LEU A 72 12.20 -5.77 10.21
N ASP A 73 13.23 -6.55 9.88
CA ASP A 73 14.60 -6.24 10.29
C ASP A 73 15.12 -4.98 9.60
N THR A 74 14.85 -4.79 8.30
CA THR A 74 15.14 -3.53 7.58
C THR A 74 14.45 -2.35 8.26
N VAL A 75 13.17 -2.48 8.59
CA VAL A 75 12.40 -1.41 9.25
C VAL A 75 13.01 -1.08 10.62
N ARG A 76 13.33 -2.10 11.43
CA ARG A 76 13.97 -1.91 12.75
C ARG A 76 15.35 -1.28 12.63
N THR A 77 16.15 -1.69 11.66
CA THR A 77 17.46 -1.09 11.39
C THR A 77 17.32 0.38 10.99
N LEU A 78 16.35 0.72 10.13
CA LEU A 78 16.07 2.09 9.75
C LEU A 78 15.68 2.95 10.96
N ILE A 79 14.82 2.42 11.84
CA ILE A 79 14.41 3.10 13.07
C ILE A 79 15.59 3.28 14.03
N ALA A 80 16.42 2.24 14.21
CA ALA A 80 17.61 2.30 15.06
C ALA A 80 18.61 3.34 14.55
N LEU A 81 18.82 3.40 13.22
CA LEU A 81 19.66 4.41 12.58
C LEU A 81 19.11 5.82 12.82
N ALA A 82 17.80 6.02 12.61
CA ALA A 82 17.16 7.31 12.84
C ALA A 82 17.30 7.74 14.32
N ALA A 83 17.12 6.82 15.28
CA ALA A 83 17.34 7.09 16.69
C ALA A 83 18.81 7.50 16.98
N GLN A 84 19.78 6.73 16.47
CA GLN A 84 21.20 7.01 16.65
C GLN A 84 21.62 8.37 16.07
N LYS A 85 21.07 8.72 14.90
CA LYS A 85 21.39 9.96 14.18
C LYS A 85 20.48 11.13 14.55
N ARG A 86 19.51 10.92 15.45
CA ARG A 86 18.48 11.89 15.86
C ARG A 86 17.66 12.41 14.67
N TRP A 87 17.36 11.54 13.72
CA TRP A 87 16.48 11.85 12.60
C TRP A 87 15.03 11.50 12.94
N LYS A 88 14.11 12.28 12.38
CA LYS A 88 12.68 11.97 12.43
C LYS A 88 12.32 10.98 11.32
N LEU A 89 11.44 10.03 11.63
CA LEU A 89 10.82 9.13 10.66
C LEU A 89 9.43 9.65 10.33
N PHE A 90 9.10 9.62 9.05
CA PHE A 90 7.83 10.06 8.51
C PHE A 90 7.17 8.93 7.74
N GLN A 91 5.87 9.06 7.52
CA GLN A 91 5.07 8.06 6.81
C GLN A 91 4.13 8.70 5.78
N LEU A 92 4.07 8.12 4.58
CA LEU A 92 3.04 8.38 3.58
C LEU A 92 2.26 7.09 3.32
N ASP A 93 0.97 7.23 3.06
CA ASP A 93 0.08 6.14 2.62
C ASP A 93 -0.43 6.44 1.21
N VAL A 94 -0.14 5.55 0.26
CA VAL A 94 -0.58 5.69 -1.13
C VAL A 94 -2.02 5.20 -1.26
N LYS A 95 -2.91 6.11 -1.63
CA LYS A 95 -4.30 5.73 -1.86
C LYS A 95 -4.38 4.88 -3.13
N SER A 96 -5.07 3.76 -2.99
CA SER A 96 -5.34 2.85 -4.10
C SER A 96 -4.08 2.45 -4.87
N ALA A 97 -3.00 2.15 -4.14
CA ALA A 97 -1.69 1.80 -4.68
C ALA A 97 -1.74 0.93 -5.96
N PHE A 98 -2.49 -0.17 -5.95
CA PHE A 98 -2.59 -1.06 -7.10
C PHE A 98 -3.21 -0.42 -8.36
N LEU A 99 -4.15 0.53 -8.20
CA LEU A 99 -4.74 1.24 -9.35
C LEU A 99 -3.74 2.16 -10.06
N ASN A 100 -2.57 2.42 -9.47
CA ASN A 100 -1.50 3.17 -10.11
C ASN A 100 -0.56 2.26 -10.94
N GLY A 101 -0.55 0.95 -10.67
CA GLY A 101 0.37 0.01 -11.33
C GLY A 101 -0.08 -0.32 -12.74
N VAL A 102 0.73 0.00 -13.75
CA VAL A 102 0.46 -0.32 -15.15
C VAL A 102 0.52 -1.84 -15.36
N LEU A 103 -0.50 -2.39 -16.00
CA LEU A 103 -0.57 -3.81 -16.29
C LEU A 103 0.16 -4.11 -17.60
N GLN A 104 1.11 -5.04 -17.58
CA GLN A 104 1.81 -5.47 -18.79
C GLN A 104 1.00 -6.52 -19.56
N GLU A 105 0.27 -7.36 -18.84
CA GLU A 105 -0.60 -8.37 -19.46
C GLU A 105 -1.95 -7.79 -19.87
N GLU A 106 -2.49 -8.36 -20.93
CA GLU A 106 -3.84 -8.03 -21.38
C GLU A 106 -4.88 -8.81 -20.56
N VAL A 107 -5.57 -8.11 -19.66
CA VAL A 107 -6.60 -8.69 -18.80
C VAL A 107 -7.94 -8.00 -19.04
N TYR A 108 -9.00 -8.79 -19.12
CA TYR A 108 -10.37 -8.32 -19.23
C TYR A 108 -11.17 -8.69 -17.99
N VAL A 109 -12.07 -7.81 -17.58
CA VAL A 109 -12.97 -8.03 -16.44
C VAL A 109 -14.41 -7.75 -16.79
N ASP A 110 -15.32 -8.45 -16.10
CA ASP A 110 -16.76 -8.17 -16.18
C ASP A 110 -17.06 -6.73 -15.75
N GLN A 111 -18.17 -6.18 -16.25
CA GLN A 111 -18.70 -4.92 -15.73
C GLN A 111 -19.07 -5.06 -14.24
N PRO A 112 -18.90 -4.02 -13.41
CA PRO A 112 -19.17 -4.11 -11.99
C PRO A 112 -20.65 -4.43 -11.73
N PRO A 113 -20.98 -5.37 -10.83
CA PRO A 113 -22.36 -5.67 -10.47
C PRO A 113 -23.09 -4.42 -9.99
N GLY A 114 -24.25 -4.13 -10.59
CA GLY A 114 -25.05 -2.93 -10.30
C GLY A 114 -24.62 -1.66 -11.06
N PHE A 115 -23.57 -1.74 -11.90
CA PHE A 115 -23.07 -0.63 -12.72
C PHE A 115 -22.80 -1.08 -14.16
N VAL A 116 -23.65 -1.96 -14.69
CA VAL A 116 -23.60 -2.35 -16.11
C VAL A 116 -24.11 -1.17 -16.94
N VAL A 117 -23.37 -0.82 -17.99
CA VAL A 117 -23.73 0.27 -18.90
C VAL A 117 -24.89 -0.18 -19.79
N GLN A 118 -25.97 0.59 -19.75
CA GLN A 118 -27.16 0.36 -20.56
C GLN A 118 -26.81 0.28 -22.05
N ASP A 119 -27.42 -0.67 -22.76
CA ASP A 119 -27.23 -0.97 -24.19
C ASP A 119 -25.81 -1.46 -24.55
N LYS A 120 -25.02 -1.86 -23.54
CA LYS A 120 -23.66 -2.39 -23.67
C LYS A 120 -23.42 -3.56 -22.73
N GLU A 121 -24.46 -4.34 -22.42
CA GLU A 121 -24.43 -5.43 -21.44
C GLU A 121 -23.46 -6.56 -21.87
N ASP A 122 -23.20 -6.71 -23.16
CA ASP A 122 -22.28 -7.68 -23.74
C ASP A 122 -20.80 -7.26 -23.65
N ARG A 123 -20.53 -6.00 -23.28
CA ARG A 123 -19.18 -5.44 -23.19
C ARG A 123 -18.48 -5.78 -21.87
N VAL A 124 -17.15 -5.69 -21.91
CA VAL A 124 -16.26 -5.95 -20.79
C VAL A 124 -15.25 -4.80 -20.65
N TYR A 125 -14.61 -4.69 -19.48
CA TYR A 125 -13.54 -3.73 -19.29
C TYR A 125 -12.19 -4.37 -19.58
N ARG A 126 -11.38 -3.75 -20.44
CA ARG A 126 -9.96 -4.08 -20.61
C ARG A 126 -9.16 -3.27 -19.60
N LEU A 127 -8.31 -3.93 -18.82
CA LEU A 127 -7.48 -3.27 -17.80
C LEU A 127 -6.22 -2.69 -18.44
N LYS A 128 -5.96 -1.41 -18.16
CA LYS A 128 -4.69 -0.70 -18.42
C LYS A 128 -3.81 -0.67 -17.17
N LYS A 129 -4.44 -0.61 -15.99
CA LYS A 129 -3.78 -0.66 -14.68
C LYS A 129 -4.39 -1.76 -13.83
N ALA A 130 -3.66 -2.18 -12.82
CA ALA A 130 -4.05 -3.31 -12.00
C ALA A 130 -5.26 -3.00 -11.11
N LEU A 131 -6.22 -3.92 -11.07
CA LEU A 131 -7.28 -3.93 -10.07
C LEU A 131 -6.88 -4.74 -8.83
N TYR A 132 -7.51 -4.42 -7.71
CA TYR A 132 -7.42 -5.25 -6.51
C TYR A 132 -7.79 -6.71 -6.82
N GLY A 133 -7.09 -7.65 -6.19
CA GLY A 133 -7.40 -9.07 -6.29
C GLY A 133 -6.81 -9.78 -7.49
N LEU A 134 -6.27 -9.06 -8.48
CA LEU A 134 -5.40 -9.67 -9.50
C LEU A 134 -4.13 -10.20 -8.84
N LYS A 135 -3.63 -11.33 -9.34
CA LYS A 135 -2.42 -11.97 -8.79
C LYS A 135 -1.16 -11.13 -9.01
N GLN A 136 -1.07 -10.40 -10.13
CA GLN A 136 0.07 -9.55 -10.46
C GLN A 136 -0.04 -8.09 -9.97
N ALA A 137 -1.16 -7.70 -9.35
CA ALA A 137 -1.37 -6.31 -8.92
C ALA A 137 -0.27 -5.75 -7.99
N PRO A 138 0.23 -6.50 -6.99
CA PRO A 138 1.33 -6.01 -6.15
C PRO A 138 2.61 -5.74 -6.95
N ARG A 139 2.89 -6.57 -7.95
CA ARG A 139 4.07 -6.43 -8.82
C ARG A 139 3.94 -5.20 -9.69
N ALA A 140 2.82 -5.02 -10.38
CA ALA A 140 2.57 -3.87 -11.25
C ALA A 140 2.75 -2.54 -10.48
N TRP A 141 2.29 -2.49 -9.22
CA TRP A 141 2.54 -1.34 -8.36
C TRP A 141 4.02 -1.17 -8.01
N TYR A 142 4.70 -2.24 -7.59
CA TYR A 142 6.12 -2.19 -7.26
C TYR A 142 6.98 -1.73 -8.46
N GLU A 143 6.68 -2.21 -9.67
CA GLU A 143 7.39 -1.81 -10.89
C GLU A 143 7.20 -0.32 -11.20
N GLU A 144 5.99 0.22 -11.07
CA GLU A 144 5.71 1.66 -11.25
C GLU A 144 6.53 2.51 -10.27
N ILE A 145 6.47 2.22 -8.97
CA ILE A 145 7.18 3.03 -7.96
C ILE A 145 8.71 2.85 -8.03
N ASN A 146 9.20 1.64 -8.33
CA ASN A 146 10.64 1.40 -8.54
C ASN A 146 11.13 2.18 -9.78
N SER A 147 10.37 2.20 -10.86
CA SER A 147 10.70 2.96 -12.08
C SER A 147 10.78 4.45 -11.78
N TYR A 148 9.82 4.98 -11.03
CA TYR A 148 9.85 6.36 -10.57
C TYR A 148 11.10 6.67 -9.72
N PHE A 149 11.38 5.88 -8.68
CA PHE A 149 12.56 6.12 -7.83
C PHE A 149 13.87 6.04 -8.60
N THR A 150 13.98 5.09 -9.52
CA THR A 150 15.16 4.97 -10.39
C THR A 150 15.32 6.23 -11.24
N ALA A 151 14.25 6.70 -11.89
CA ALA A 151 14.26 7.92 -12.69
C ALA A 151 14.52 9.19 -11.86
N ALA A 152 14.09 9.22 -10.60
CA ALA A 152 14.30 10.32 -9.66
C ALA A 152 15.69 10.31 -8.99
N GLY A 153 16.59 9.41 -9.41
CA GLY A 153 17.98 9.33 -8.97
C GLY A 153 18.19 8.62 -7.63
N PHE A 154 17.22 7.84 -7.14
CA PHE A 154 17.41 7.01 -5.96
C PHE A 154 18.24 5.77 -6.30
N GLN A 155 19.16 5.43 -5.40
CA GLN A 155 19.90 4.17 -5.45
C GLN A 155 19.16 3.12 -4.64
N LYS A 156 18.78 2.01 -5.29
CA LYS A 156 18.17 0.87 -4.61
C LYS A 156 19.24 0.08 -3.83
N SER A 157 18.90 -0.34 -2.62
CA SER A 157 19.79 -1.16 -1.79
C SER A 157 20.03 -2.54 -2.44
N PRO A 158 21.29 -3.00 -2.52
CA PRO A 158 21.60 -4.34 -3.04
C PRO A 158 21.12 -5.45 -2.10
N SER A 159 20.89 -5.14 -0.82
CA SER A 159 20.49 -6.12 0.19
C SER A 159 19.00 -6.10 0.49
N GLU A 160 18.27 -5.04 0.11
CA GLU A 160 16.84 -4.89 0.36
C GLU A 160 16.13 -4.20 -0.81
N ALA A 161 15.29 -4.94 -1.53
CA ALA A 161 14.67 -4.48 -2.77
C ALA A 161 13.64 -3.35 -2.57
N THR A 162 13.16 -3.14 -1.34
CA THR A 162 12.22 -2.07 -1.00
C THR A 162 12.88 -0.85 -0.37
N LEU A 163 14.20 -0.82 -0.22
CA LEU A 163 14.95 0.27 0.40
C LEU A 163 15.70 1.09 -0.67
N TYR A 164 15.56 2.40 -0.59
CA TYR A 164 16.12 3.36 -1.54
C TYR A 164 16.85 4.46 -0.78
N VAL A 165 17.96 4.94 -1.33
CA VAL A 165 18.77 6.02 -0.77
C VAL A 165 18.99 7.08 -1.84
N LYS A 166 18.79 8.34 -1.48
CA LYS A 166 19.17 9.50 -2.30
C LYS A 166 20.19 10.32 -1.51
N ALA A 167 21.39 10.43 -2.05
CA ALA A 167 22.46 11.26 -1.51
C ALA A 167 22.56 12.55 -2.31
N ALA A 168 22.69 13.67 -1.63
CA ALA A 168 22.94 14.99 -2.19
C ALA A 168 23.97 15.71 -1.32
N GLU A 169 24.45 16.87 -1.78
CA GLU A 169 25.36 17.70 -0.98
C GLU A 169 24.72 18.15 0.35
N SER A 170 23.40 18.37 0.36
CA SER A 170 22.67 18.76 1.58
C SER A 170 22.45 17.60 2.57
N GLY A 171 22.72 16.35 2.18
CA GLY A 171 22.61 15.19 3.06
C GLY A 171 22.06 13.95 2.38
N ILE A 172 21.46 13.06 3.19
CA ILE A 172 20.88 11.81 2.70
C ILE A 172 19.41 11.70 3.03
N LEU A 173 18.66 11.04 2.15
CA LEU A 173 17.30 10.59 2.35
C LEU A 173 17.25 9.08 2.15
N ILE A 174 16.62 8.37 3.09
CA ILE A 174 16.39 6.94 3.05
C ILE A 174 14.89 6.69 3.04
N VAL A 175 14.44 5.86 2.10
CA VAL A 175 13.03 5.53 1.87
C VAL A 175 12.86 4.01 1.87
N SER A 176 11.87 3.50 2.59
CA SER A 176 11.49 2.08 2.60
C SER A 176 10.02 1.91 2.23
N LEU A 177 9.75 1.02 1.29
CA LEU A 177 8.40 0.71 0.80
C LEU A 177 7.82 -0.54 1.45
N TYR A 178 6.55 -0.48 1.86
CA TYR A 178 5.75 -1.65 2.21
C TYR A 178 4.38 -1.54 1.56
N VAL A 179 4.22 -2.14 0.38
CA VAL A 179 2.95 -2.10 -0.37
C VAL A 179 2.45 -0.65 -0.54
N ASP A 180 1.42 -0.23 0.19
CA ASP A 180 0.82 1.10 0.18
C ASP A 180 1.49 2.10 1.15
N ASP A 181 2.22 1.63 2.16
CA ASP A 181 2.94 2.49 3.10
C ASP A 181 4.38 2.80 2.64
N ILE A 182 4.81 4.04 2.88
CA ILE A 182 6.17 4.52 2.63
C ILE A 182 6.70 5.12 3.92
N ILE A 183 7.79 4.55 4.46
CA ILE A 183 8.57 5.19 5.53
C ILE A 183 9.74 5.93 4.90
N TYR A 184 10.02 7.13 5.40
CA TYR A 184 11.19 7.89 4.98
C TYR A 184 11.80 8.67 6.14
N THR A 185 13.11 8.85 6.09
CA THR A 185 13.92 9.57 7.08
C THR A 185 15.21 10.05 6.43
N GLY A 186 15.90 11.00 7.04
CA GLY A 186 17.13 11.53 6.45
C GLY A 186 17.79 12.59 7.31
N SER A 187 19.00 12.97 6.90
CA SER A 187 19.78 14.02 7.56
C SER A 187 19.40 15.44 7.11
N SER A 188 18.65 15.55 6.01
CA SER A 188 18.29 16.83 5.39
C SER A 188 16.78 17.02 5.41
N GLU A 189 16.32 18.04 6.13
CA GLU A 189 14.90 18.42 6.16
C GLU A 189 14.41 18.89 4.77
N GLU A 190 15.29 19.51 3.98
CA GLU A 190 15.04 19.90 2.60
C GLU A 190 14.73 18.66 1.72
N LEU A 191 15.54 17.61 1.81
CA LEU A 191 15.31 16.37 1.05
C LEU A 191 14.02 15.67 1.51
N VAL A 192 13.72 15.67 2.81
CA VAL A 192 12.49 15.10 3.37
C VAL A 192 11.25 15.84 2.84
N MET A 193 11.28 17.17 2.86
CA MET A 193 10.15 18.00 2.43
C MET A 193 9.95 17.99 0.91
N SER A 194 11.05 18.02 0.13
CA SER A 194 10.97 17.91 -1.33
C SER A 194 10.43 16.54 -1.74
N PHE A 195 10.95 15.45 -1.18
CA PHE A 195 10.43 14.11 -1.40
C PHE A 195 8.93 14.01 -1.11
N LYS A 196 8.49 14.51 0.05
CA LYS A 196 7.08 14.51 0.42
C LYS A 196 6.22 15.23 -0.63
N THR A 197 6.66 16.41 -1.04
CA THR A 197 5.94 17.25 -2.01
C THR A 197 5.85 16.57 -3.37
N GLU A 198 6.96 15.99 -3.85
CA GLU A 198 7.01 15.25 -5.12
C GLU A 198 6.11 14.02 -5.11
N MET A 199 6.15 13.23 -4.04
CA MET A 199 5.31 12.03 -3.90
C MET A 199 3.83 12.37 -3.87
N MET A 200 3.42 13.38 -3.11
CA MET A 200 2.02 13.84 -3.04
C MET A 200 1.54 14.50 -4.33
N LYS A 201 2.45 15.09 -5.12
CA LYS A 201 2.13 15.63 -6.44
C LYS A 201 1.91 14.51 -7.46
N ARG A 202 2.71 13.45 -7.40
CA ARG A 202 2.69 12.37 -8.39
C ARG A 202 1.58 11.36 -8.14
N TYR A 203 1.35 10.98 -6.88
CA TYR A 203 0.37 9.98 -6.50
C TYR A 203 -0.61 10.57 -5.51
N GLU A 204 -1.86 10.10 -5.53
CA GLU A 204 -2.81 10.48 -4.50
C GLU A 204 -2.43 9.80 -3.17
N MET A 205 -1.98 10.59 -2.20
CA MET A 205 -1.48 10.08 -0.92
C MET A 205 -2.17 10.70 0.28
N THR A 206 -1.99 10.09 1.44
CA THR A 206 -2.28 10.65 2.75
C THR A 206 -0.96 10.90 3.47
N ASP A 207 -0.70 12.15 3.89
CA ASP A 207 0.41 12.47 4.79
C ASP A 207 0.04 12.03 6.20
N LEU A 208 0.76 11.03 6.72
CA LEU A 208 0.56 10.53 8.09
C LEU A 208 1.50 11.23 9.09
N GLY A 209 2.34 12.16 8.63
CA GLY A 209 3.26 12.90 9.45
C GLY A 209 4.35 12.01 10.04
N LEU A 210 4.60 12.14 11.34
CA LEU A 210 5.56 11.31 12.05
C LEU A 210 5.10 9.85 12.07
N LEU A 211 6.06 8.94 11.91
CA LEU A 211 5.82 7.51 12.05
C LEU A 211 5.35 7.21 13.49
N HIS A 212 4.09 6.77 13.61
CA HIS A 212 3.48 6.33 14.86
C HIS A 212 3.15 4.85 14.88
N HIS A 213 2.83 4.26 13.72
CA HIS A 213 2.46 2.86 13.60
C HIS A 213 2.93 2.27 12.28
N PHE A 214 3.59 1.11 12.32
CA PHE A 214 4.00 0.39 11.11
C PHE A 214 4.08 -1.10 11.36
N LEU A 215 3.43 -1.92 10.54
CA LEU A 215 3.46 -3.39 10.62
C LEU A 215 3.21 -3.96 12.03
N GLY A 216 2.25 -3.36 12.75
CA GLY A 216 1.88 -3.77 14.11
C GLY A 216 2.84 -3.27 15.20
N LEU A 217 3.90 -2.55 14.85
CA LEU A 217 4.73 -1.80 15.79
C LEU A 217 4.09 -0.43 16.04
N GLY A 218 4.01 -0.03 17.30
CA GLY A 218 3.83 1.36 17.70
C GLY A 218 5.20 2.01 17.90
N VAL A 219 5.31 3.26 17.48
CA VAL A 219 6.54 4.04 17.45
C VAL A 219 6.30 5.34 18.20
N ILE A 220 7.09 5.59 19.24
CA ILE A 220 7.12 6.86 19.98
C ILE A 220 8.49 7.47 19.72
N GLN A 221 8.52 8.56 18.96
CA GLN A 221 9.75 9.29 18.65
C GLN A 221 9.93 10.39 19.70
N ALA A 222 10.85 10.18 20.64
CA ALA A 222 11.25 11.16 21.64
C ALA A 222 12.72 11.55 21.43
N GLU A 223 13.16 12.68 21.96
CA GLU A 223 14.59 12.98 22.03
C GLU A 223 15.11 12.52 23.40
N PRO A 224 16.17 11.69 23.48
CA PRO A 224 17.08 11.23 22.42
C PRO A 224 16.79 9.80 21.88
N TYR A 225 15.60 9.22 22.07
CA TYR A 225 15.33 7.81 21.78
C TYR A 225 14.01 7.56 21.03
N ILE A 226 13.99 6.50 20.22
CA ILE A 226 12.75 6.01 19.62
C ILE A 226 12.33 4.73 20.33
N PHE A 227 11.14 4.75 20.92
CA PHE A 227 10.59 3.62 21.65
C PHE A 227 9.62 2.82 20.77
N LEU A 228 9.84 1.50 20.73
CA LEU A 228 9.01 0.56 19.98
C LEU A 228 8.17 -0.29 20.93
N HIS A 229 6.89 -0.46 20.62
CA HIS A 229 6.00 -1.29 21.42
C HIS A 229 4.94 -2.01 20.58
N GLN A 230 4.40 -3.11 21.10
CA GLN A 230 3.28 -3.84 20.48
C GLN A 230 2.04 -3.86 21.39
N LYS A 231 1.83 -2.79 22.17
CA LYS A 231 0.72 -2.65 23.14
C LYS A 231 -0.66 -3.01 22.57
N LYS A 232 -0.95 -2.59 21.32
CA LYS A 232 -2.22 -2.91 20.64
C LYS A 232 -2.36 -4.41 20.39
N TYR A 233 -1.33 -5.05 19.84
CA TYR A 233 -1.32 -6.48 19.60
C TYR A 233 -1.48 -7.28 20.91
N ALA A 234 -0.73 -6.91 21.96
CA ALA A 234 -0.84 -7.54 23.27
C ALA A 234 -2.27 -7.43 23.82
N ARG A 235 -2.89 -6.25 23.74
CA ARG A 235 -4.30 -6.07 24.13
C ARG A 235 -5.25 -6.91 23.29
N THR A 236 -5.12 -6.91 21.96
CA THR A 236 -5.94 -7.76 21.09
C THR A 236 -5.80 -9.24 21.43
N LEU A 237 -4.62 -9.70 21.85
CA LEU A 237 -4.40 -11.07 22.29
C LEU A 237 -5.13 -11.35 23.62
N LEU A 238 -5.00 -10.47 24.62
CA LEU A 238 -5.74 -10.58 25.88
C LEU A 238 -7.25 -10.62 25.65
N ASP A 239 -7.77 -9.75 24.78
CA ASP A 239 -9.17 -9.70 24.39
C ASP A 239 -9.63 -11.02 23.78
N LYS A 240 -8.84 -11.56 22.83
CA LYS A 240 -9.15 -12.81 22.12
C LYS A 240 -9.26 -14.01 23.06
N PHE A 241 -8.46 -14.04 24.13
CA PHE A 241 -8.45 -15.14 25.10
C PHE A 241 -9.22 -14.83 26.39
N GLY A 242 -9.97 -13.72 26.45
CA GLY A 242 -10.78 -13.36 27.63
C GLY A 242 -9.96 -12.95 28.86
N LEU A 243 -8.68 -12.57 28.68
CA LEU A 243 -7.73 -12.30 29.77
C LEU A 243 -7.71 -10.82 30.21
N LYS A 244 -8.77 -10.05 29.95
CA LYS A 244 -8.86 -8.62 30.34
C LYS A 244 -8.87 -8.38 31.85
N THR A 245 -9.37 -9.35 32.61
CA THR A 245 -9.72 -9.22 34.03
C THR A 245 -8.97 -10.21 34.92
N VAL A 246 -7.91 -10.84 34.42
CA VAL A 246 -7.11 -11.77 35.23
C VAL A 246 -6.44 -10.99 36.35
N LYS A 247 -6.75 -11.34 37.60
CA LYS A 247 -6.16 -10.73 38.79
C LYS A 247 -4.65 -10.89 38.74
N GLN A 248 -3.95 -9.82 39.11
CA GLN A 248 -2.51 -9.84 39.30
C GLN A 248 -2.18 -10.90 40.36
N TYR A 249 -1.31 -11.85 40.03
CA TYR A 249 -0.83 -12.84 40.99
C TYR A 249 0.01 -12.08 42.04
N GLN A 250 -0.49 -11.94 43.26
CA GLN A 250 0.30 -11.43 44.37
C GLN A 250 1.21 -12.56 44.85
N LEU A 251 2.52 -12.38 44.68
CA LEU A 251 3.50 -13.20 45.38
C LEU A 251 3.37 -12.86 46.87
N HIS A 252 3.00 -13.87 47.66
CA HIS A 252 3.00 -13.82 49.13
C HIS A 252 4.43 -13.75 49.67
#